data_AF-A0A7C2JYU4-F1
#
_entry.id   AF-A0A7C2JYU4-F1
#
_cell.length_a   1.000
_cell.length_b   1.000
_cell.length_c   1.000
_cell.angle_alpha   90.00
_cell.angle_beta   90.00
_cell.angle_gamma   90.00
#
_symmetry.space_group_name_H-M   'P 1'
#
loop_
_entity.id
_entity.type
_entity.pdbx_description
1 polymer ?
#
loop_
_entity_poly.entity_id
_entity_poly.type
_entity_poly.pdbx_seq_one_letter_code
_entity_poly.pdbx_strand_id
1 'polypeptide(L)' 'MIPMPGLPEMIVFGVIALLLFGKRLPDVARSLGQGIVEFKKGLRGDEPPRLDA' A
#
# COMPACT_ATOMS: atom_id res chain seq x y z
N MET A 1 -7.88 -24.03 -12.06
CA MET A 1 -6.81 -23.15 -12.59
C MET A 1 -7.41 -21.76 -12.65
N ILE A 2 -7.00 -20.84 -11.78
CA ILE A 2 -7.53 -19.46 -11.81
C ILE A 2 -6.70 -18.71 -12.86
N PRO A 3 -7.31 -18.14 -13.92
CA PRO A 3 -6.56 -17.30 -14.84
C PRO A 3 -6.05 -16.10 -14.04
N MET A 4 -4.73 -15.94 -13.98
CA MET A 4 -4.16 -14.69 -13.50
C MET A 4 -4.64 -13.59 -14.46
N PRO A 5 -5.22 -12.49 -13.95
CA PRO A 5 -5.60 -11.38 -14.80
C PRO A 5 -4.34 -10.92 -15.54
N GLY A 6 -4.45 -10.84 -16.86
CA GLY A 6 -3.35 -10.38 -17.69
C GLY A 6 -3.09 -8.90 -17.48
N LEU A 7 -2.03 -8.43 -18.14
CA LEU A 7 -1.75 -7.01 -18.25
C LEU A 7 -2.96 -6.18 -18.74
N PRO A 8 -3.79 -6.64 -19.69
CA PRO A 8 -4.97 -5.90 -20.15
C PRO A 8 -5.99 -5.65 -19.02
N GLU A 9 -6.31 -6.67 -18.24
CA GLU A 9 -7.27 -6.57 -17.13
C GLU A 9 -6.76 -5.62 -16.05
N MET A 10 -5.47 -5.66 -15.73
CA MET A 10 -4.85 -4.73 -14.79
C MET A 10 -4.96 -3.27 -15.26
N ILE A 11 -4.79 -3.01 -16.56
CA ILE A 11 -4.94 -1.67 -17.12
C ILE A 11 -6.39 -1.19 -16.98
N VAL A 12 -7.37 -2.04 -17.26
CA VAL A 12 -8.79 -1.70 -17.09
C VAL A 12 -9.09 -1.33 -15.63
N PHE A 13 -8.61 -2.11 -14.66
CA PHE A 13 -8.75 -1.77 -13.24
C PHE A 13 -8.07 -0.44 -12.89
N GLY A 14 -6.87 -0.20 -13.43
CA GLY A 14 -6.16 1.06 -13.26
C GLY A 14 -6.93 2.26 -13.81
N VAL A 15 -7.56 2.11 -14.97
CA VAL A 15 -8.41 3.15 -15.57
C VAL A 15 -9.65 3.39 -14.71
N ILE A 16 -10.33 2.34 -14.24
CA ILE A 16 -11.49 2.49 -13.36
C ILE A 16 -11.08 3.20 -12.06
N ALA A 17 -9.97 2.80 -11.44
CA ALA A 17 -9.44 3.46 -10.25
C ALA A 17 -9.11 4.93 -10.53
N LEU A 18 -8.52 5.24 -11.68
CA LEU A 18 -8.23 6.62 -12.07
C LEU A 18 -9.50 7.43 -12.31
N LEU A 19 -10.59 6.84 -12.83
CA LEU A 19 -11.87 7.55 -12.99
C LEU A 19 -12.54 7.84 -11.64
N LEU A 20 -12.47 6.89 -10.70
CA LEU A 20 -13.06 7.04 -9.37
C LEU A 20 -12.28 8.03 -8.49
N PHE A 21 -10.95 7.91 -8.47
CA PHE A 21 -10.09 8.68 -7.58
C PHE A 21 -9.46 9.90 -8.26
N GLY A 22 -9.34 9.91 -9.58
CA GLY A 22 -8.76 11.01 -10.36
C GLY A 22 -7.40 11.43 -9.84
N LYS A 23 -7.21 12.74 -9.71
CA LYS A 23 -6.00 13.35 -9.14
C LYS A 23 -5.76 13.04 -7.65
N ARG A 24 -6.73 12.46 -6.94
CA ARG A 24 -6.60 12.11 -5.50
C ARG A 24 -5.99 10.73 -5.29
N LEU A 25 -5.82 9.93 -6.35
CA LEU A 25 -5.17 8.62 -6.28
C LEU A 25 -3.78 8.66 -5.59
N PRO A 26 -2.86 9.60 -5.92
CA PRO A 26 -1.58 9.71 -5.21
C PRO A 26 -1.74 10.06 -3.72
N ASP A 27 -2.71 10.91 -3.37
CA ASP A 27 -2.97 11.28 -1.98
C ASP A 27 -3.47 10.07 -1.17
N VAL A 28 -4.41 9.29 -1.74
CA VAL A 28 -4.93 8.06 -1.14
C VAL A 28 -3.82 7.02 -0.98
N ALA A 29 -3.01 6.81 -2.02
CA ALA A 29 -1.88 5.88 -1.97
C ALA A 29 -0.87 6.30 -0.89
N ARG A 30 -0.61 7.60 -0.75
CA ARG A 30 0.30 8.14 0.27
C ARG A 30 -0.25 7.93 1.68
N SER A 31 -1.52 8.25 1.92
CA SER A 31 -2.17 8.05 3.23
C SER A 31 -2.24 6.57 3.61
N LEU A 32 -2.60 5.68 2.67
CA LEU A 32 -2.61 4.24 2.90
C LEU A 32 -1.20 3.69 3.14
N GLY A 33 -0.22 4.12 2.36
CA GLY A 33 1.18 3.71 2.51
C GLY A 33 1.74 4.11 3.87
N GLN A 34 1.45 5.32 4.34
CA GLN A 34 1.83 5.77 5.70
C GLN A 34 1.19 4.89 6.77
N GLY A 35 -0.11 4.57 6.65
CA GLY A 35 -0.79 3.67 7.58
C GLY A 35 -0.18 2.27 7.62
N ILE A 36 0.18 1.71 6.46
CA ILE A 36 0.85 0.39 6.37
C ILE A 36 2.24 0.44 7.03
N VAL A 37 2.99 1.52 6.83
CA VAL A 37 4.32 1.70 7.44
C VAL A 37 4.22 1.79 8.95
N GLU A 38 3.32 2.62 9.49
CA GLU A 38 3.11 2.74 10.93
C GLU A 38 2.59 1.43 11.54
N PHE A 39 1.68 0.74 10.85
CA PHE A 39 1.21 -0.59 11.25
C PHE A 39 2.37 -1.60 11.32
N LYS A 40 3.25 -1.61 10.31
CA LYS A 40 4.43 -2.49 10.27
C LYS A 40 5.43 -2.17 11.38
N LYS A 41 5.64 -0.89 11.72
CA LYS A 41 6.50 -0.47 12.84
C LYS A 41 5.92 -0.95 14.17
N GLY A 42 4.62 -0.72 14.40
CA GLY A 42 3.93 -1.18 15.60
C GLY A 42 3.96 -2.69 15.77
N LEU A 43 3.86 -3.46 14.67
CA LEU A 43 4.01 -4.92 14.69
C LEU A 43 5.45 -5.40 14.89
N ARG A 44 6.44 -4.63 14.43
CA ARG A 44 7.85 -5.01 14.56
C ARG A 44 8.42 -4.78 15.95
N GLY A 45 7.73 -3.99 16.78
CA GLY A 45 8.14 -3.71 18.16
C GLY A 45 9.59 -3.24 18.19
N ASP A 46 9.82 -1.95 17.95
CA ASP A 46 11.15 -1.36 18.08
C ASP A 46 11.66 -1.62 19.52
N GLU A 47 12.39 -2.71 19.71
CA GLU A 47 13.13 -2.98 20.94
C GLU A 47 14.26 -1.94 20.97
N PRO A 48 14.25 -0.98 21.90
CA PRO A 48 15.34 -0.03 22.01
C PRO A 48 16.63 -0.83 22.25
N PRO A 49 17.77 -0.38 21.69
CA PRO A 49 19.04 -1.05 21.92
C PRO A 49 19.22 -1.21 23.42
N ARG A 50 19.26 -2.46 23.87
CA ARG A 50 19.59 -2.80 25.24
C ARG A 50 20.97 -2.21 25.47
N LEU A 51 21.01 -1.12 26.23
CA LEU A 51 22.24 -0.60 26.81
C LEU A 51 22.58 -1.61 27.91
N ASP A 52 23.23 -2.68 27.50
CA ASP A 52 23.83 -3.66 28.39
C ASP A 52 24.94 -2.91 29.13
N ALA A 53 24.67 -2.62 30.40
CA ALA A 53 25.55 -1.93 31.33
C ALA A 53 26.79 -2.75 31.70
#